data_AF-W1YV01-F1
#
_entry.id   AF-W1YV01-F1
#
_cell.length_a   1.000
_cell.length_b   1.000
_cell.length_c   1.000
_cell.angle_alpha   90.00
_cell.angle_beta   90.00
_cell.angle_gamma   90.00
#
_symmetry.space_group_name_H-M   'P 1'
#
loop_
_entity.id
_entity.type
_entity.pdbx_description
1 polymer ?
#
loop_
_entity_poly.entity_id
_entity_poly.type
_entity_poly.pdbx_seq_one_letter_code
_entity_poly.pdbx_strand_id
1 'polypeptide(L)'
;MSLLETLNQIAQQLGLPSAVALYTKTPAPDTYLVITPLVDTLEVFADNTPGVQTEEARIAVFTRGNYLPLRDRLTTALLEAGLTITGRQYVGY
;
A
#
# COMPACT_ATOMS: atom_id res chain seq x y z
N MET A 1 -6.53 -2.17 13.78
CA MET A 1 -5.87 -2.79 12.62
C MET A 1 -4.95 -1.73 12.05
N SER A 2 -3.67 -2.04 11.84
CA SER A 2 -2.70 -1.09 11.29
C SER A 2 -2.90 -0.92 9.78
N LEU A 3 -2.36 0.16 9.22
CA LEU A 3 -2.35 0.39 7.78
C LEU A 3 -1.74 -0.81 7.03
N LEU A 4 -0.63 -1.36 7.52
CA LEU A 4 0.05 -2.48 6.87
C LEU A 4 -0.82 -3.76 6.85
N GLU A 5 -1.55 -4.04 7.92
CA GLU A 5 -2.50 -5.16 7.98
C GLU A 5 -3.62 -4.98 6.97
N THR A 6 -4.24 -3.79 6.92
CA THR A 6 -5.30 -3.46 5.97
C THR A 6 -4.81 -3.59 4.52
N LEU A 7 -3.62 -3.08 4.21
CA LEU A 7 -3.05 -3.18 2.86
C LEU A 7 -2.78 -4.64 2.44
N ASN A 8 -2.32 -5.49 3.36
CA ASN A 8 -2.13 -6.91 3.08
C ASN A 8 -3.46 -7.63 2.86
N GLN A 9 -4.51 -7.30 3.61
CA GLN A 9 -5.84 -7.85 3.38
C GLN A 9 -6.42 -7.45 2.03
N ILE A 10 -6.26 -6.18 1.64
CA ILE A 10 -6.67 -5.71 0.30
C ILE A 10 -5.90 -6.49 -0.78
N ALA A 11 -4.58 -6.62 -0.65
CA ALA A 11 -3.78 -7.40 -1.60
C ALA A 11 -4.29 -8.85 -1.72
N GLN A 12 -4.60 -9.50 -0.60
CA GLN A 12 -5.14 -10.86 -0.56
C GLN A 12 -6.53 -10.95 -1.22
N GLN A 13 -7.44 -10.02 -0.91
CA GLN A 13 -8.77 -9.95 -1.53
C GLN A 13 -8.67 -9.74 -3.05
N LEU A 14 -7.67 -9.00 -3.50
CA LEU A 14 -7.40 -8.79 -4.92
C LEU A 14 -6.64 -9.96 -5.58
N GLY A 15 -6.24 -10.98 -4.83
CA GLY A 15 -5.45 -12.10 -5.33
C GLY A 15 -4.05 -11.68 -5.79
N LEU A 16 -3.51 -10.62 -5.22
CA LEU A 16 -2.21 -10.07 -5.56
C LEU A 16 -1.17 -10.54 -4.54
N PRO A 17 -0.12 -11.28 -4.96
CA PRO A 17 1.02 -11.55 -4.10
C PRO A 17 1.64 -10.23 -3.64
N SER A 18 1.83 -10.06 -2.32
CA SER A 18 2.51 -8.90 -1.74
C SER A 18 3.74 -9.31 -0.95
N ALA A 19 4.67 -8.38 -0.79
CA ALA A 19 5.76 -8.46 0.19
C ALA A 19 5.95 -7.10 0.86
N VAL A 20 6.60 -7.11 2.02
CA VAL A 20 6.94 -5.89 2.77
C VAL A 20 8.39 -5.53 2.50
N ALA A 21 8.65 -4.28 2.09
CA ALA A 21 9.94 -3.70 1.72
C ALA A 21 10.68 -4.34 0.53
N LEU A 22 10.78 -5.68 0.47
CA LEU A 22 11.48 -6.41 -0.59
C LEU A 22 10.74 -7.69 -0.97
N TYR A 23 10.61 -7.93 -2.28
CA TYR A 23 10.12 -9.19 -2.80
C TYR A 23 11.29 -10.15 -3.06
N THR A 24 11.41 -11.22 -2.28
CA THR A 24 12.59 -12.13 -2.31
C THR A 24 12.32 -13.48 -2.98
N LYS A 25 11.06 -13.81 -3.30
CA LYS A 25 10.71 -15.12 -3.88
C LYS A 25 11.10 -15.16 -5.36
N THR A 26 11.77 -16.24 -5.75
CA THR A 26 12.22 -16.50 -7.12
C THR A 26 11.64 -17.81 -7.67
N PRO A 27 11.12 -17.83 -8.91
CA PRO A 27 10.88 -16.67 -9.77
C PRO A 27 9.80 -15.75 -9.17
N ALA A 28 9.94 -14.45 -9.40
CA ALA A 28 8.89 -13.51 -9.02
C ALA A 28 7.65 -13.72 -9.90
N PRO A 29 6.43 -13.56 -9.36
CA PRO A 29 5.20 -13.61 -10.17
C PRO A 29 5.20 -12.53 -11.26
N ASP A 30 4.41 -12.75 -12.31
CA ASP A 30 4.22 -11.76 -13.38
C ASP A 30 3.56 -10.46 -12.89
N THR A 31 2.84 -10.51 -11.78
CA THR A 31 2.20 -9.35 -11.14
C THR A 31 2.26 -9.50 -9.62
N TYR A 32 2.79 -8.49 -8.93
CA TYR A 32 2.91 -8.48 -7.47
C TYR A 32 3.02 -7.05 -6.93
N LEU A 33 2.83 -6.93 -5.62
CA LEU A 33 2.93 -5.68 -4.88
C LEU A 33 4.14 -5.70 -3.94
N VAL A 34 4.78 -4.55 -3.76
CA VAL A 34 5.70 -4.30 -2.64
C VAL A 34 5.14 -3.15 -1.83
N ILE A 35 4.90 -3.40 -0.54
CA ILE A 35 4.40 -2.42 0.41
C ILE A 35 5.58 -1.95 1.26
N THR A 36 5.84 -0.65 1.25
CA THR A 36 6.92 -0.04 2.03
C THR A 36 6.29 0.95 3.01
N PRO A 37 6.23 0.63 4.32
CA PRO A 37 5.89 1.61 5.34
C PRO A 37 6.84 2.81 5.25
N LEU A 38 6.30 4.03 5.38
CA LEU A 38 7.06 5.27 5.25
C LEU A 38 7.18 5.97 6.58
N VAL A 39 6.04 6.28 7.21
CA VAL A 39 5.95 7.10 8.42
C VAL A 39 4.88 6.53 9.33
N ASP A 40 5.11 6.60 10.62
CA ASP A 40 4.12 6.38 11.67
C ASP A 40 4.23 7.55 12.65
N THR A 41 3.34 8.53 12.49
CA THR A 41 3.38 9.79 13.25
C THR A 41 2.35 9.76 14.37
N LEU A 42 2.79 10.09 15.59
CA LEU A 42 1.94 10.31 16.75
C LEU A 42 1.87 11.81 17.03
N GLU A 43 0.78 12.45 16.59
CA GLU A 43 0.59 13.89 16.78
C GLU A 43 0.17 14.19 18.22
N VAL A 44 0.93 15.07 18.87
CA VAL A 44 0.70 15.53 20.24
C VAL A 44 0.00 16.89 20.25
N PHE A 45 -0.86 17.11 21.24
CA PHE A 45 -1.61 18.35 21.43
C PHE A 45 -1.20 19.07 22.72
N ALA A 46 -1.99 20.05 23.16
CA ALA A 46 -1.66 20.92 24.30
C ALA A 46 -1.43 20.19 25.64
N ASP A 47 -1.94 18.96 25.78
CA ASP A 47 -1.75 18.10 26.95
C ASP A 47 -0.51 17.18 26.83
N ASN A 48 0.30 17.33 25.77
CA ASN A 48 1.43 16.47 25.40
C ASN A 48 1.07 15.00 25.23
N THR A 49 -0.22 14.69 25.02
CA THR A 49 -0.68 13.32 24.82
C THR A 49 -0.93 13.10 23.33
N PRO A 50 -0.51 11.96 22.75
CA PRO A 50 -0.87 11.63 21.37
C PRO A 50 -2.38 11.52 21.21
N GLY A 51 -2.97 12.36 20.35
CA GLY A 51 -4.40 12.35 20.08
C GLY A 51 -4.75 11.74 18.72
N VAL A 52 -3.78 11.69 17.81
CA VAL A 52 -3.94 11.18 16.44
C VAL A 52 -2.70 10.37 16.04
N GLN A 53 -2.93 9.23 15.41
CA GLN A 53 -1.89 8.44 14.75
C GLN A 53 -2.12 8.50 13.24
N THR A 54 -1.07 8.80 12.48
CA THR A 54 -1.08 8.81 11.02
C THR A 54 0.00 7.84 10.52
N GLU A 55 -0.44 6.74 9.94
CA GLU A 55 0.44 5.79 9.24
C GLU A 55 0.45 6.10 7.74
N GLU A 56 1.63 6.05 7.13
CA GLU A 56 1.82 6.21 5.69
C GLU A 56 2.58 5.02 5.12
N ALA A 57 2.18 4.57 3.93
CA ALA A 57 2.87 3.51 3.21
C ALA A 57 2.83 3.77 1.70
N ARG A 58 3.86 3.27 1.01
CA ARG A 58 3.94 3.25 -0.45
C ARG A 58 3.61 1.84 -0.95
N ILE A 59 2.77 1.76 -1.98
CA ILE A 59 2.51 0.51 -2.71
C ILE A 59 3.17 0.62 -4.09
N ALA A 60 4.19 -0.19 -4.33
CA ALA A 60 4.77 -0.37 -5.65
C ALA A 60 4.07 -1.52 -6.37
N VAL A 61 3.60 -1.25 -7.60
CA VAL A 61 2.89 -2.21 -8.44
C VAL A 61 3.84 -2.67 -9.55
N PHE A 62 4.12 -3.98 -9.58
CA PHE A 62 4.91 -4.60 -10.64
C PHE A 62 3.99 -5.48 -11.48
N THR A 63 4.03 -5.32 -12.81
CA THR A 63 3.30 -6.18 -13.73
C THR A 63 4.00 -6.25 -15.08
N ARG A 64 4.01 -7.43 -15.71
CA ARG A 64 4.43 -7.59 -17.12
C ARG A 64 3.37 -7.13 -18.12
N GLY A 65 2.12 -6.97 -17.68
CA GLY A 65 0.99 -6.60 -18.52
C GLY A 65 0.65 -5.10 -18.46
N ASN A 66 -0.50 -4.74 -19.02
CA ASN A 66 -1.04 -3.40 -18.89
C ASN A 66 -1.45 -3.14 -17.42
N TYR A 67 -0.78 -2.18 -16.78
CA TYR A 67 -1.02 -1.86 -15.37
C TYR A 67 -2.28 -1.01 -15.13
N LEU A 68 -2.90 -0.42 -16.15
CA LEU A 68 -4.03 0.51 -15.99
C LEU A 68 -5.25 -0.15 -15.33
N PRO A 69 -5.72 -1.34 -15.76
CA PRO A 69 -6.87 -1.99 -15.09
C PRO A 69 -6.56 -2.40 -13.65
N LEU A 70 -5.33 -2.85 -13.39
CA LEU A 70 -4.87 -3.21 -12.05
C LEU A 70 -4.81 -1.98 -11.13
N ARG A 71 -4.27 -0.86 -11.64
CA ARG A 71 -4.24 0.44 -10.95
C ARG A 71 -5.65 0.86 -10.55
N ASP A 72 -6.62 0.79 -11.47
CA ASP A 72 -7.98 1.25 -11.22
C ASP A 72 -8.67 0.38 -10.16
N ARG A 73 -8.55 -0.94 -10.29
CA ARG A 73 -9.07 -1.89 -9.28
C ARG A 73 -8.44 -1.71 -7.90
N LEU A 74 -7.12 -1.50 -7.84
CA LEU A 74 -6.43 -1.24 -6.57
C LEU A 74 -6.88 0.10 -5.98
N THR A 75 -7.03 1.14 -6.81
CA THR A 75 -7.53 2.46 -6.37
C THR A 75 -8.90 2.34 -5.72
N THR A 76 -9.84 1.65 -6.37
CA THR A 76 -11.18 1.45 -5.84
C THR A 76 -11.14 0.74 -4.49
N ALA A 77 -10.40 -0.36 -4.39
CA ALA A 77 -10.30 -1.13 -3.14
C ALA A 77 -9.69 -0.32 -1.98
N LEU A 78 -8.69 0.52 -2.25
CA LEU A 78 -8.11 1.41 -1.23
C LEU A 78 -9.13 2.44 -0.73
N LEU A 79 -9.89 3.05 -1.63
CA LEU A 79 -10.92 4.04 -1.27
C LEU A 79 -12.11 3.40 -0.54
N GLU A 80 -12.54 2.21 -0.96
CA GLU A 80 -13.59 1.44 -0.28
C GLU A 80 -13.18 1.02 1.15
N ALA A 81 -11.88 0.80 1.38
CA ALA A 81 -11.32 0.57 2.71
C ALA A 81 -11.18 1.85 3.56
N GLY A 82 -11.61 3.02 3.04
CA GLY A 82 -11.53 4.31 3.73
C GLY A 82 -10.13 4.91 3.79
N LEU A 83 -9.19 4.44 2.95
CA LEU A 83 -7.82 4.94 2.91
C LEU A 83 -7.71 6.19 2.03
N THR A 84 -6.86 7.13 2.46
CA THR A 84 -6.52 8.32 1.68
C THR A 84 -5.35 8.03 0.75
N ILE A 85 -5.48 8.39 -0.53
CA ILE A 85 -4.39 8.29 -1.51
C ILE A 85 -3.73 9.67 -1.63
N THR A 86 -2.53 9.81 -1.07
CA THR A 86 -1.77 11.08 -1.05
C THR A 86 -1.03 11.37 -2.34
N GLY A 87 -0.79 10.36 -3.17
CA GLY A 87 -0.14 10.53 -4.46
C GLY A 87 -0.14 9.28 -5.33
N ARG A 88 0.05 9.49 -6.62
CA ARG A 88 0.23 8.41 -7.60
C ARG A 88 1.29 8.84 -8.61
N GLN A 89 2.31 8.00 -8.78
CA GLN A 89 3.41 8.27 -9.69
C GLN A 89 3.66 7.03 -10.55
N TYR A 90 3.90 7.26 -11.84
CA TYR A 90 4.44 6.25 -12.73
C TYR A 90 5.97 6.38 -12.69
N VAL A 91 6.66 5.30 -12.30
CA VAL A 91 8.12 5.34 -12.06
C VAL A 91 8.93 4.94 -13.31
N GLY A 92 8.26 4.62 -14.43
CA GLY A 92 8.96 4.19 -15.65
C GLY A 92 9.63 2.82 -15.50
N TYR A 93 10.21 2.34 -16.61
CA TYR A 93 11.02 1.13 -16.63
C TYR A 93 12.46 1.43 -16.17
#